data_AF-A0A2G6FSR5-F1
#
_entry.id   AF-A0A2G6FSR5-F1
#
_cell.length_a   1.000
_cell.length_b   1.000
_cell.length_c   1.000
_cell.angle_alpha   90.00
_cell.angle_beta   90.00
_cell.angle_gamma   90.00
#
_symmetry.space_group_name_H-M   'P 1'
#
loop_
_entity.id
_entity.type
_entity.pdbx_description
1 polymer ?
#
loop_
_entity_poly.entity_id
_entity_poly.type
_entity_poly.pdbx_seq_one_letter_code
_entity_poly.pdbx_strand_id
1 'polypeptide(L)' 'MTSWPVKIFRFYVDGFKSMTLGRTLWKIIFIKLFVMFAVLKLFFFPNFLTKNFSTDKQRADYVLEQITKTAEE' A
#
# COMPACT_ATOMS: atom_id res chain seq x y z
N MET A 1 -35.73 18.50 -2.84
CA MET A 1 -35.75 17.34 -3.77
C MET A 1 -34.38 16.67 -3.68
N THR A 2 -34.19 15.69 -2.79
CA THR A 2 -32.88 15.02 -2.69
C THR A 2 -32.67 14.18 -3.94
N SER A 3 -31.61 14.48 -4.68
CA SER A 3 -31.26 13.77 -5.89
C SER A 3 -31.06 12.28 -5.59
N TRP A 4 -31.54 11.42 -6.47
CA TRP A 4 -31.45 9.95 -6.37
C TRP A 4 -30.05 9.42 -5.96
N PRO A 5 -28.93 10.00 -6.44
CA PRO A 5 -27.59 9.57 -6.02
C PRO A 5 -27.33 9.72 -4.52
N VAL A 6 -27.85 10.78 -3.90
CA VAL A 6 -27.64 11.06 -2.47
C VAL A 6 -28.37 10.02 -1.61
N LYS A 7 -29.53 9.53 -2.06
CA LYS A 7 -30.27 8.46 -1.36
C LYS A 7 -29.52 7.13 -1.43
N ILE A 8 -28.98 6.77 -2.59
CA ILE A 8 -28.21 5.54 -2.79
C ILE A 8 -26.94 5.55 -1.93
N PHE A 9 -26.22 6.68 -1.91
CA PHE A 9 -25.03 6.84 -1.07
C PHE A 9 -25.36 6.69 0.42
N ARG A 10 -26.40 7.38 0.91
CA ARG A 10 -26.82 7.26 2.33
C ARG A 10 -27.24 5.84 2.68
N PHE A 11 -27.96 5.15 1.81
CA PHE A 11 -28.35 3.75 2.03
C PHE A 11 -27.13 2.83 2.20
N TYR A 12 -26.11 2.97 1.36
CA TYR A 12 -24.86 2.21 1.49
C TYR A 12 -24.12 2.53 2.78
N VAL A 13 -24.00 3.81 3.13
CA VAL A 13 -23.31 4.25 4.36
C VAL A 13 -24.06 3.80 5.61
N ASP A 14 -25.38 3.94 5.65
CA ASP A 14 -26.22 3.54 6.77
C ASP A 14 -26.28 2.01 6.91
N GLY A 15 -26.37 1.27 5.79
CA GLY A 15 -26.24 -0.18 5.77
C GLY A 15 -24.89 -0.65 6.31
N PHE A 16 -23.80 -0.06 5.83
CA PHE A 16 -22.46 -0.39 6.30
C PHE A 16 -22.23 -0.05 7.78
N LYS A 17 -22.80 1.07 8.26
CA LYS A 17 -22.70 1.51 9.66
C LYS A 17 -23.60 0.70 10.59
N SER A 18 -24.73 0.18 10.14
CA SER A 18 -25.58 -0.71 10.95
C SER A 18 -25.02 -2.14 11.04
N MET A 19 -24.12 -2.54 10.13
CA MET A 19 -23.50 -3.86 10.15
C MET A 19 -22.37 -4.01 11.18
N THR A 20 -22.61 -4.80 12.23
CA THR A 20 -21.57 -5.26 13.16
C THR A 20 -20.62 -6.26 12.52
N LEU A 21 -21.14 -7.25 11.79
CA LEU A 21 -20.35 -8.27 11.08
C LEU A 21 -19.52 -7.65 9.95
N GLY A 22 -20.11 -6.76 9.14
CA GLY A 22 -19.41 -6.10 8.03
C GLY A 22 -18.18 -5.31 8.48
N ARG A 23 -18.28 -4.58 9.59
CA ARG A 23 -17.13 -3.89 10.21
C ARG A 23 -16.04 -4.86 10.64
N THR A 24 -16.40 -6.00 11.22
CA THR A 24 -15.44 -7.03 11.64
C THR A 24 -14.73 -7.64 10.42
N LEU A 25 -15.48 -7.99 9.36
CA LEU A 25 -14.88 -8.48 8.12
C LEU A 25 -13.94 -7.44 7.48
N TRP A 26 -14.33 -6.16 7.44
CA TRP A 26 -13.46 -5.11 6.90
C TRP A 26 -12.18 -4.94 7.70
N LYS A 27 -12.24 -5.04 9.04
CA LYS A 27 -11.05 -5.08 9.89
C LYS A 27 -10.14 -6.27 9.53
N ILE A 28 -10.72 -7.46 9.34
CA ILE A 28 -9.96 -8.65 8.93
C ILE A 28 -9.29 -8.43 7.57
N ILE A 29 -10.00 -7.85 6.60
CA ILE A 29 -9.45 -7.53 5.28
C ILE A 29 -8.28 -6.54 5.42
N PHE A 30 -8.43 -5.46 6.20
CA PHE A 30 -7.36 -4.51 6.45
C PHE A 30 -6.13 -5.16 7.10
N ILE A 31 -6.35 -5.99 8.11
CA ILE A 31 -5.26 -6.72 8.78
C ILE A 31 -4.56 -7.64 7.77
N LYS A 32 -5.32 -8.39 6.97
CA LYS A 32 -4.75 -9.29 5.96
C LYS A 32 -3.95 -8.52 4.92
N LEU A 33 -4.46 -7.39 4.43
CA LEU A 33 -3.75 -6.53 3.48
C LEU A 33 -2.47 -5.95 4.09
N PHE A 34 -2.52 -5.50 5.36
CA PHE A 34 -1.35 -5.01 6.07
C PHE A 34 -0.30 -6.10 6.24
N VAL A 35 -0.70 -7.31 6.65
CA VAL A 35 0.21 -8.46 6.80
C VAL A 35 0.80 -8.87 5.45
N MET A 36 -0.02 -8.98 4.41
CA MET A 36 0.46 -9.28 3.05
C MET A 36 1.46 -8.22 2.58
N PHE A 37 1.18 -6.94 2.79
CA PHE A 37 2.08 -5.86 2.44
C PHE A 37 3.39 -5.91 3.25
N ALA A 38 3.31 -6.19 4.55
CA ALA A 38 4.49 -6.31 5.41
C ALA A 38 5.37 -7.50 5.02
N VAL A 39 4.77 -8.67 4.73
CA VAL A 39 5.50 -9.86 4.27
C VAL A 39 6.14 -9.62 2.91
N LEU A 40 5.38 -9.07 1.94
CA LEU A 40 5.93 -8.71 0.63
C LEU A 40 7.05 -7.69 0.79
N LYS A 41 6.87 -6.65 1.61
CA LYS A 41 7.92 -5.66 1.87
C LYS A 41 9.17 -6.28 2.49
N LEU A 42 9.02 -7.15 3.49
CA LEU A 42 10.16 -7.77 4.16
C LEU A 42 10.90 -8.78 3.26
N PHE A 43 10.16 -9.53 2.45
CA PHE A 43 10.72 -10.58 1.59
C PHE A 43 11.23 -10.05 0.23
N PHE A 44 10.51 -9.12 -0.40
CA PHE A 44 10.89 -8.52 -1.70
C PHE A 44 11.77 -7.28 -1.55
N PHE A 45 11.75 -6.59 -0.39
CA PHE A 45 12.62 -5.44 -0.13
C PHE A 45 13.49 -5.60 1.14
N PRO A 46 14.24 -6.70 1.31
CA PRO A 46 15.13 -6.87 2.45
C PRO A 46 16.34 -5.95 2.31
N ASN A 47 16.31 -4.74 2.88
CA ASN A 47 17.47 -3.83 3.08
C ASN A 47 18.55 -3.91 1.97
N PHE A 48 18.14 -3.97 0.71
CA PHE A 48 19.03 -4.30 -0.42
C PHE A 48 20.18 -3.29 -0.52
N LEU A 49 19.89 -2.06 -0.12
CA LEU A 49 20.78 -0.92 -0.21
C LEU A 49 21.62 -0.68 1.06
N THR A 50 21.25 -1.27 2.20
CA THR A 50 21.91 -1.00 3.49
C THR A 50 23.12 -1.91 3.71
N LYS A 51 23.14 -3.11 3.11
CA LYS A 51 24.24 -4.06 3.31
C LYS A 51 25.54 -3.71 2.58
N ASN A 52 25.49 -2.91 1.51
CA ASN A 52 26.66 -2.68 0.64
C ASN A 52 27.19 -1.24 0.66
N PHE A 53 26.48 -0.29 1.30
CA PHE A 53 26.83 1.13 1.22
C PHE A 53 26.78 1.81 2.60
N SER A 54 27.90 2.39 3.00
CA SER A 54 28.11 3.06 4.29
C SER A 54 27.39 4.41 4.41
N THR A 55 27.04 5.03 3.28
CA THR A 55 26.43 6.38 3.24
C THR A 55 25.26 6.42 2.28
N ASP A 56 24.16 7.08 2.65
CA ASP A 56 22.97 7.21 1.79
C ASP A 56 23.24 7.92 0.45
N LYS A 57 24.27 8.78 0.38
CA LYS A 57 24.73 9.41 -0.87
C LYS A 57 25.27 8.41 -1.90
N GLN A 58 26.21 7.55 -1.50
CA GLN A 58 26.78 6.52 -2.39
C GLN A 58 25.72 5.55 -2.91
N ARG A 59 24.74 5.26 -2.05
CA ARG A 59 23.61 4.40 -2.36
C ARG A 59 22.70 5.01 -3.43
N ALA A 60 22.41 6.31 -3.33
CA ALA A 60 21.62 7.03 -4.32
C ALA A 60 22.35 7.12 -5.67
N ASP A 61 23.64 7.43 -5.66
CA ASP A 61 24.47 7.51 -6.87
C ASP A 61 24.54 6.17 -7.62
N TYR A 62 24.71 5.05 -6.91
CA TYR A 62 24.73 3.71 -7.53
C TYR A 62 23.40 3.32 -8.19
N VAL A 63 22.27 3.65 -7.56
CA VAL A 63 20.94 3.39 -8.12
C VAL A 63 20.68 4.27 -9.35
N LEU A 64 21.10 5.54 -9.30
CA LEU A 64 21.01 6.46 -10.44
C LEU A 64 21.83 5.96 -11.62
N GLU A 65 23.08 5.53 -11.40
CA GLU A 65 23.93 5.00 -12.46
C GLU A 65 23.31 3.77 -13.15
N GLN A 66 22.73 2.83 -12.38
CA GLN A 66 22.08 1.64 -12.94
C GLN A 66 20.82 1.97 -13.75
N ILE A 67 19.98 2.89 -13.28
CA ILE A 67 18.76 3.29 -14.00
C ILE A 67 19.11 4.03 -15.31
N THR A 68 20.14 4.88 -15.29
CA THR A 68 20.60 5.59 -16.49
C THR A 68 21.25 4.64 -17.51
N LYS A 69 22.09 3.70 -17.06
CA LYS A 69 22.69 2.67 -17.95
C LYS A 69 21.65 1.82 -18.67
N THR A 70 20.61 1.37 -17.97
CA THR A 70 19.55 0.55 -18.57
C THR A 70 18.65 1.35 -19.52
N ALA A 71 18.62 2.68 -19.43
CA ALA A 71 17.86 3.53 -20.34
C ALA A 71 18.60 3.89 -21.64
N GLU A 72 19.91 3.64 -21.69
CA GLU A 72 20.79 3.93 -22.84
C GLU A 72 21.08 2.70 -23.71
N GLU A 73 20.65 1.49 -23.30
CA GLU A 73 20.60 0.25 -24.11
C GLU A 73 19.22 0.05 -24.76
#